data_AF-A0A964I8G0-F1
#
_entry.id   AF-A0A964I8G0-F1
#
_cell.length_a   1.000
_cell.length_b   1.000
_cell.length_c   1.000
_cell.angle_alpha   90.00
_cell.angle_beta   90.00
_cell.angle_gamma   90.00
#
_symmetry.space_group_name_H-M   'P 1'
#
loop_
_entity.id
_entity.type
_entity.pdbx_description
1 polymer ?
#
loop_
_entity_poly.entity_id
_entity_poly.type
_entity_poly.pdbx_seq_one_letter_code
_entity_poly.pdbx_strand_id
1 'polypeptide(L)' 'MLGQPRNIAAIKASAATGKIGDGKIWVAEVSRLVRIRTGEEGTDAI' A
#
# COMPACT_ATOMS: atom_id res chain seq x y z
N MET A 1 11.13 -2.97 17.67
CA MET A 1 10.39 -3.64 16.58
C MET A 1 9.51 -2.59 15.92
N LEU A 2 9.84 -2.16 14.70
CA LEU A 2 9.08 -1.12 13.99
C LEU A 2 7.64 -1.62 13.78
N GLY A 3 6.65 -0.81 14.16
CA GLY A 3 5.24 -1.14 13.97
C GLY A 3 4.90 -1.27 12.48
N GLN A 4 3.96 -2.15 12.15
CA GLN A 4 3.49 -2.28 10.77
C GLN A 4 2.82 -0.98 10.29
N PRO A 5 3.01 -0.57 9.02
CA PRO A 5 2.28 0.54 8.42
C PRO A 5 0.77 0.39 8.57
N ARG A 6 0.08 1.51 8.86
CA ARG A 6 -1.37 1.53 9.14
C ARG A 6 -2.19 0.96 7.98
N ASN A 7 -1.79 1.21 6.74
CA ASN A 7 -2.45 0.69 5.54
C ASN A 7 -2.39 -0.84 5.45
N ILE A 8 -1.25 -1.46 5.78
CA ILE A 8 -1.12 -2.93 5.80
C ILE A 8 -2.03 -3.53 6.87
N ALA A 9 -2.03 -2.95 8.07
CA ALA A 9 -2.89 -3.40 9.17
C ALA A 9 -4.38 -3.31 8.79
N ALA A 10 -4.80 -2.21 8.16
CA ALA A 10 -6.18 -2.02 7.72
C ALA A 10 -6.60 -3.03 6.65
N ILE A 11 -5.77 -3.27 5.62
CA ILE A 11 -6.06 -4.26 4.56
C ILE A 11 -6.13 -5.67 5.15
N LYS A 12 -5.20 -6.03 6.05
CA LYS A 12 -5.22 -7.35 6.68
C LYS A 12 -6.48 -7.56 7.52
N ALA A 13 -6.88 -6.55 8.29
CA ALA A 13 -8.06 -6.63 9.15
C ALA A 13 -9.36 -6.77 8.33
N SER A 14 -9.46 -6.14 7.17
CA SER A 14 -10.65 -6.24 6.32
C SER A 14 -10.69 -7.50 5.45
N ALA A 15 -9.53 -8.02 5.03
CA ALA A 15 -9.45 -9.16 4.11
C ALA A 15 -9.34 -10.54 4.80
N ALA A 16 -8.91 -10.62 6.06
CA ALA A 16 -8.70 -11.90 6.74
C ALA A 16 -10.02 -12.58 7.11
N THR A 17 -10.29 -13.75 6.52
CA THR A 17 -11.43 -14.61 6.88
C THR A 17 -11.03 -15.77 7.80
N GLY A 18 -9.72 -15.99 7.96
CA GLY A 18 -9.17 -17.11 8.73
C GLY A 18 -9.11 -18.42 7.94
N LYS A 19 -9.38 -18.39 6.63
CA LYS A 19 -9.37 -19.55 5.74
C LYS A 19 -8.15 -19.54 4.84
N ILE A 20 -7.75 -20.73 4.36
CA ILE A 20 -6.73 -20.82 3.31
C ILE A 20 -7.26 -20.08 2.08
N GLY A 21 -6.46 -19.15 1.58
CA GLY A 21 -6.81 -18.34 0.41
C GLY A 21 -7.05 -16.86 0.68
N ASP A 22 -6.91 -16.38 1.92
CA ASP A 22 -7.05 -14.95 2.28
C ASP A 22 -6.11 -13.99 1.51
N GLY A 23 -5.09 -14.52 0.83
CA GLY A 23 -4.26 -13.79 -0.12
C GLY A 23 -2.89 -13.38 0.43
N LYS A 24 -2.25 -12.41 -0.24
CA LYS A 24 -0.92 -11.90 0.09
C LYS A 24 -0.90 -10.38 -0.06
N ILE A 25 -0.15 -9.72 0.81
CA ILE A 25 0.19 -8.29 0.66
C ILE A 25 1.66 -8.23 0.26
N TRP A 26 1.94 -7.56 -0.85
CA TRP A 26 3.29 -7.30 -1.31
C TRP A 26 3.59 -5.81 -1.15
N VAL A 27 4.81 -5.50 -0.74
CA VAL A 27 5.30 -4.12 -0.65
C VAL A 27 6.48 -4.04 -1.60
N ALA A 28 6.39 -3.10 -2.53
CA ALA A 28 7.46 -2.78 -3.47
C ALA A 28 7.73 -1.28 -3.41
N GLU A 29 8.99 -0.91 -3.60
CA GLU A 29 9.38 0.49 -3.72
C GLU A 29 8.88 1.07 -5.05
N VAL A 30 8.34 2.28 -5.00
CA VAL A 30 8.04 3.08 -6.20
C VAL A 30 9.02 4.23 -6.22
N SER A 31 9.99 4.16 -7.14
CA SER A 31 11.07 5.15 -7.22
C SER A 31 10.66 6.46 -7.90
N ARG A 32 9.60 6.46 -8.70
CA ARG A 32 9.09 7.66 -9.38
C ARG A 32 7.57 7.62 -9.54
N LEU A 33 6.90 8.71 -9.17
CA LEU A 33 5.47 8.93 -9.33
C LEU A 33 5.26 10.30 -9.99
N VAL A 34 4.43 10.37 -11.03
CA VAL A 34 4.10 11.60 -11.76
C VAL A 34 2.60 11.67 -12.01
N ARG A 35 1.95 12.78 -11.66
CA ARG A 35 0.53 13.02 -11.92
C ARG A 35 0.34 13.60 -13.32
N ILE A 36 -0.26 12.83 -14.23
CA ILE A 36 -0.44 13.23 -15.65
C ILE A 36 -1.14 14.59 -15.83
N ARG A 37 -2.13 14.89 -14.98
CA ARG A 37 -2.96 16.11 -15.11
C ARG A 37 -2.19 17.41 -14.81
N THR A 38 -1.22 17.36 -13.90
CA THR A 38 -0.55 18.55 -13.34
C THR A 38 0.95 18.56 -13.56
N GLY A 39 1.56 17.40 -13.81
CA GLY A 39 3.01 17.23 -13.87
C GLY A 39 3.69 17.16 -12.49
N GLU A 40 2.92 17.17 -11.39
CA GLU A 40 3.47 17.01 -10.04
C GLU A 40 4.19 15.66 -9.91
N GLU A 41 5.31 15.65 -9.17
CA GLU A 41 6.11 14.45 -8.92
C GLU A 41 6.15 14.10 -7.42
N GLY A 42 6.52 12.86 -7.09
CA GLY A 42 6.75 12.43 -5.71
C GLY A 42 5.48 12.42 -4.86
N THR A 43 5.53 12.95 -3.64
CA THR A 43 4.37 13.00 -2.73
C THR A 43 3.28 13.94 -3.20
N ASP A 44 3.64 15.00 -3.95
CA ASP A 44 2.67 15.97 -4.48
C ASP A 44 1.82 15.34 -5.61
N ALA A 45 2.32 14.23 -6.18
CA ALA A 45 1.62 13.45 -7.19
C ALA A 45 0.55 12.49 -6.63
N ILE A 46 0.44 12.34 -5.30
CA ILE A 46 -0.59 11.53 -4.62
C ILE A 46 -1.87 12.34 -4.52
#